data_AF-A0A7W6F8M2-F1
#
_entry.id   AF-A0A7W6F8M2-F1
#
_cell.length_a   1.000
_cell.length_b   1.000
_cell.length_c   1.000
_cell.angle_alpha   90.00
_cell.angle_beta   90.00
_cell.angle_gamma   90.00
#
_symmetry.space_group_name_H-M   'P 1'
#
loop_
_entity.id
_entity.type
_entity.pdbx_description
1 polymer ?
#
loop_
_entity_poly.entity_id
_entity_poly.type
_entity_poly.pdbx_seq_one_letter_code
_entity_poly.pdbx_strand_id
1 'polypeptide(L)'
;MRRPLLAAAVVLVLGTGAKATPMPDFIKDTLGEWLVATDDGKPGCRITLGDEPVGKTWRANPSAECAERLPNVGKAVAWDYDAGVRLYGADRKILLAFGEDETTLMKTSFETPPVHYMVRAKPGVERAPYAPALVGAWVLRRPGGPALCTITLSKGAKDGDTDLTLKAATPCDLAVAKLKLNSAHVEDIALMLYGEPETSLRFEASGPESYAKAEGGKPLEMVRAP
;
A
#
# COMPACT_ATOMS: atom_id res chain seq x y z
N MET A 1 19.79 81.75 27.76
CA MET A 1 19.89 80.92 26.53
C MET A 1 20.81 79.74 26.81
N ARG A 2 20.54 78.60 26.14
CA ARG A 2 21.30 77.33 26.05
C ARG A 2 20.82 76.18 26.96
N ARG A 3 19.91 75.38 26.40
CA ARG A 3 19.64 73.96 26.75
C ARG A 3 20.70 73.07 26.07
N PRO A 4 21.15 71.97 26.70
CA PRO A 4 21.73 70.85 25.97
C PRO A 4 20.72 69.70 25.79
N LEU A 5 20.83 69.04 24.63
CA LEU A 5 19.96 68.01 24.07
C LEU A 5 20.25 66.59 24.61
N LEU A 6 19.23 65.75 24.48
CA LEU A 6 19.17 64.31 24.78
C LEU A 6 20.09 63.44 23.91
N ALA A 7 20.41 62.24 24.39
CA ALA A 7 20.51 61.04 23.55
C ALA A 7 20.16 59.78 24.36
N ALA A 8 19.02 59.14 24.03
CA ALA A 8 18.66 57.82 24.52
C ALA A 8 18.84 56.81 23.37
N ALA A 9 19.72 55.83 23.56
CA ALA A 9 19.97 54.77 22.59
C ALA A 9 18.95 53.64 22.79
N VAL A 10 18.08 53.41 21.81
CA VAL A 10 17.18 52.25 21.75
C VAL A 10 17.89 51.16 20.94
N VAL A 11 18.24 50.06 21.59
CA VAL A 11 18.75 48.85 20.93
C VAL A 11 17.56 48.02 20.46
N LEU A 12 17.32 47.98 19.14
CA LEU A 12 16.39 47.03 18.53
C LEU A 12 17.03 45.64 18.47
N VAL A 13 16.52 44.69 19.25
CA VAL A 13 16.80 43.27 19.08
C VAL A 13 15.93 42.75 17.93
N LEU A 14 16.51 42.63 16.73
CA LEU A 14 15.91 41.93 15.61
C LEU A 14 16.03 40.42 15.85
N GLY A 15 15.04 39.82 16.49
CA GLY A 15 14.89 38.38 16.53
C GLY A 15 14.48 37.86 15.16
N THR A 16 15.40 37.28 14.41
CA THR A 16 15.07 36.49 13.21
C THR A 16 14.44 35.18 13.66
N GLY A 17 13.12 35.18 13.87
CA GLY A 17 12.37 33.93 13.93
C GLY A 17 12.48 33.24 12.58
N ALA A 18 13.37 32.24 12.48
CA ALA A 18 13.40 31.34 11.33
C ALA A 18 12.03 30.65 11.26
N LYS A 19 11.17 31.11 10.34
CA LYS A 19 9.92 30.41 10.04
C LYS A 19 10.32 29.07 9.44
N ALA A 20 10.03 27.97 10.16
CA ALA A 20 10.17 26.64 9.61
C ALA A 20 9.40 26.58 8.30
N THR A 21 10.07 26.22 7.19
CA THR A 21 9.41 26.01 5.90
C THR A 21 8.32 24.96 6.11
N PRO A 22 7.06 25.25 5.77
CA PRO A 22 5.99 24.28 5.89
C PRO A 22 6.33 23.00 5.11
N MET A 23 6.12 21.86 5.75
CA MET A 23 6.27 20.56 5.09
C MET A 23 5.30 20.49 3.90
N PRO A 24 5.76 20.11 2.70
CA PRO A 24 4.89 19.93 1.54
C PRO A 24 3.81 18.89 1.81
N ASP A 25 2.61 19.06 1.23
CA ASP A 25 1.47 18.19 1.52
C ASP A 25 1.72 16.75 1.07
N PHE A 26 2.42 16.51 -0.04
CA PHE A 26 2.79 15.16 -0.47
C PHE A 26 3.66 14.41 0.55
N ILE A 27 4.50 15.12 1.32
CA ILE A 27 5.26 14.50 2.43
C ILE A 27 4.31 14.09 3.54
N LYS A 28 3.37 14.97 3.91
CA LYS A 28 2.36 14.67 4.94
C LYS A 28 1.49 13.49 4.55
N ASP A 29 1.06 13.44 3.29
CA ASP A 29 0.26 12.37 2.71
C ASP A 29 1.04 11.05 2.59
N THR A 30 2.36 11.08 2.79
CA THR A 30 3.23 9.89 2.81
C THR A 30 3.52 9.38 4.23
N LEU A 31 3.26 10.18 5.27
CA LEU A 31 3.50 9.78 6.66
C LEU A 31 2.63 8.59 7.09
N GLY A 32 3.12 7.83 8.07
CA GLY A 32 2.38 6.73 8.70
C GLY A 32 2.94 5.34 8.38
N GLU A 33 2.14 4.32 8.66
CA GLU A 33 2.55 2.91 8.49
C GLU A 33 2.28 2.40 7.07
N TRP A 34 3.27 1.72 6.52
CA TRP A 34 3.26 1.10 5.21
C TRP A 34 3.63 -0.37 5.31
N LEU A 35 3.04 -1.20 4.45
CA LEU A 35 3.48 -2.56 4.19
C LEU A 35 4.37 -2.54 2.94
N VAL A 36 5.59 -3.07 3.08
CA VAL A 36 6.45 -3.40 1.95
C VAL A 36 6.34 -4.89 1.68
N ALA A 37 5.92 -5.27 0.47
CA ALA A 37 5.69 -6.67 0.09
C ALA A 37 6.22 -6.98 -1.32
N THR A 38 6.46 -8.26 -1.58
CA THR A 38 6.86 -8.81 -2.88
C THR A 38 5.68 -9.51 -3.56
N ASP A 39 5.79 -9.78 -4.86
CA ASP A 39 4.81 -10.51 -5.68
C ASP A 39 4.79 -12.03 -5.44
N ASP A 40 5.79 -12.58 -4.74
CA ASP A 40 5.95 -14.01 -4.48
C ASP A 40 5.05 -14.57 -3.37
N GLY A 41 4.16 -13.76 -2.82
CA GLY A 41 3.20 -14.16 -1.77
C GLY A 41 3.81 -14.39 -0.39
N LYS A 42 5.11 -14.15 -0.20
CA LYS A 42 5.70 -14.21 1.15
C LYS A 42 5.24 -13.04 2.01
N PRO A 43 5.21 -13.21 3.35
CA PRO A 43 4.98 -12.09 4.25
C PRO A 43 6.02 -10.99 4.02
N GLY A 44 5.53 -9.79 3.72
CA GLY A 44 6.31 -8.57 3.72
C GLY A 44 6.57 -8.08 5.15
N CYS A 45 6.96 -6.82 5.27
CA CYS A 45 7.21 -6.19 6.57
C CYS A 45 6.68 -4.76 6.64
N ARG A 46 6.43 -4.27 7.85
CA ARG A 46 5.89 -2.93 8.08
C ARG A 46 7.00 -1.91 8.30
N ILE A 47 6.81 -0.70 7.79
CA ILE A 47 7.69 0.44 8.03
C ILE A 47 6.85 1.68 8.35
N THR A 48 7.24 2.42 9.38
CA THR A 48 6.62 3.72 9.70
C THR A 48 7.48 4.85 9.15
N LEU A 49 6.89 5.67 8.29
CA LEU A 49 7.49 6.90 7.79
C LEU A 49 7.06 8.07 8.69
N GLY A 50 8.02 8.61 9.45
CA GLY A 50 7.80 9.73 10.37
C GLY A 50 8.26 11.07 9.78
N ASP A 51 7.92 12.15 10.45
CA ASP A 51 8.28 13.53 10.12
C ASP A 51 9.49 14.06 10.90
N GLU A 52 10.08 13.24 11.78
CA GLU A 52 11.29 13.60 12.52
C GLU A 52 12.48 13.79 11.56
N PRO A 53 13.15 14.97 11.54
CA PRO A 53 14.26 15.21 10.63
C PRO A 53 15.49 14.35 10.94
N VAL A 54 16.08 13.79 9.88
CA VAL A 54 17.39 13.11 9.88
C VAL A 54 18.29 13.81 8.87
N GLY A 55 18.85 14.96 9.24
CA GLY A 55 19.59 15.80 8.31
C GLY A 55 18.66 16.46 7.28
N LYS A 56 18.73 16.04 6.01
CA LYS A 56 17.86 16.53 4.92
C LYS A 56 16.70 15.58 4.58
N THR A 57 16.63 14.45 5.25
CA THR A 57 15.62 13.40 5.09
C THR A 57 14.78 13.31 6.36
N TRP A 58 13.83 12.39 6.41
CA TRP A 58 12.98 12.14 7.57
C TRP A 58 13.16 10.72 8.12
N ARG A 59 12.77 10.47 9.37
CA ARG A 59 12.98 9.18 10.04
C ARG A 59 12.11 8.08 9.43
N ALA A 60 12.73 6.94 9.16
CA ALA A 60 12.05 5.69 8.83
C ALA A 60 12.26 4.68 9.96
N ASN A 61 11.19 3.99 10.37
CA ASN A 61 11.23 3.00 11.45
C ASN A 61 10.67 1.66 10.93
N PRO A 62 11.54 0.75 10.45
CA PRO A 62 11.15 -0.62 10.14
C PRO A 62 10.70 -1.36 11.39
N SER A 63 9.68 -2.19 11.24
CA SER A 63 9.27 -3.16 12.26
C SER A 63 10.35 -4.22 12.48
N ALA A 64 10.32 -4.90 13.63
CA ALA A 64 11.35 -5.86 14.01
C ALA A 64 11.45 -7.03 13.01
N GLU A 65 10.31 -7.49 12.48
CA GLU A 65 10.26 -8.55 11.48
C GLU A 65 10.93 -8.20 10.15
N CYS A 66 11.15 -6.91 9.85
CA CYS A 66 11.81 -6.51 8.61
C CYS A 66 13.23 -7.04 8.49
N ALA A 67 13.97 -7.17 9.59
CA ALA A 67 15.36 -7.63 9.55
C ALA A 67 15.48 -9.07 8.99
N GLU A 68 14.48 -9.90 9.25
CA GLU A 68 14.39 -11.28 8.75
C GLU A 68 13.70 -11.36 7.38
N ARG A 69 12.54 -10.71 7.24
CA ARG A 69 11.68 -10.84 6.05
C ARG A 69 12.21 -10.07 4.85
N LEU A 70 12.69 -8.84 5.06
CA LEU A 70 13.17 -7.94 4.02
C LEU A 70 14.42 -7.17 4.52
N PRO A 71 15.61 -7.81 4.56
CA PRO A 71 16.78 -7.26 5.24
C PRO A 71 17.24 -5.87 4.79
N ASN A 72 16.97 -5.48 3.53
CA ASN A 72 17.24 -4.13 3.06
C ASN A 72 16.26 -3.11 3.67
N VAL A 73 14.97 -3.42 3.75
CA VAL A 73 13.99 -2.57 4.44
C VAL A 73 14.32 -2.48 5.93
N GLY A 74 14.73 -3.58 6.56
CA GLY A 74 15.10 -3.63 7.98
C GLY A 74 16.30 -2.76 8.36
N LYS A 75 17.11 -2.31 7.39
CA LYS A 75 18.24 -1.40 7.61
C LYS A 75 17.88 0.07 7.41
N ALA A 76 16.65 0.38 6.99
CA ALA A 76 16.25 1.74 6.73
C ALA A 76 16.20 2.55 8.03
N VAL A 77 16.81 3.73 8.03
CA VAL A 77 16.81 4.66 9.16
C VAL A 77 16.23 6.02 8.78
N ALA A 78 16.19 6.31 7.47
CA ALA A 78 15.62 7.54 6.95
C ALA A 78 14.94 7.31 5.60
N TRP A 79 14.11 8.28 5.20
CA TRP A 79 13.43 8.30 3.92
C TRP A 79 13.34 9.72 3.37
N ASP A 80 13.17 9.85 2.05
CA ASP A 80 12.71 11.08 1.42
C ASP A 80 11.71 10.78 0.31
N TYR A 81 11.26 11.85 -0.36
CA TYR A 81 10.34 11.77 -1.47
C TYR A 81 10.92 12.46 -2.70
N ASP A 82 11.02 11.72 -3.79
CA ASP A 82 11.47 12.19 -5.10
C ASP A 82 10.78 11.34 -6.18
N ALA A 83 9.63 11.83 -6.67
CA ALA A 83 8.69 11.08 -7.52
C ALA A 83 8.25 9.72 -6.92
N GLY A 84 8.27 9.62 -5.59
CA GLY A 84 7.99 8.43 -4.80
C GLY A 84 8.95 8.31 -3.61
N VAL A 85 8.79 7.27 -2.80
CA VAL A 85 9.57 7.09 -1.55
C VAL A 85 10.94 6.49 -1.82
N ARG A 86 12.00 7.06 -1.24
CA ARG A 86 13.32 6.41 -1.18
C ARG A 86 13.71 6.13 0.26
N LEU A 87 14.18 4.91 0.51
CA LEU A 87 14.65 4.46 1.82
C LEU A 87 16.17 4.50 1.89
N TYR A 88 16.71 4.99 3.00
CA TYR A 88 18.14 5.17 3.22
C TYR A 88 18.64 4.39 4.42
N GLY A 89 19.83 3.81 4.29
CA GLY A 89 20.57 3.21 5.39
C GLY A 89 21.34 4.23 6.20
N ALA A 90 21.92 3.79 7.32
CA ALA A 90 22.74 4.65 8.18
C ALA A 90 24.00 5.22 7.48
N ASP A 91 24.47 4.56 6.42
CA ASP A 91 25.55 5.04 5.56
C ASP A 91 25.10 6.08 4.51
N ARG A 92 23.81 6.49 4.55
CA ARG A 92 23.14 7.40 3.61
C ARG A 92 23.05 6.88 2.18
N LYS A 93 23.25 5.58 1.95
CA LYS A 93 22.96 4.98 0.66
C LYS A 93 21.47 4.66 0.53
N ILE A 94 20.97 4.76 -0.69
CA ILE A 94 19.63 4.29 -1.04
C ILE A 94 19.62 2.77 -0.92
N LEU A 95 18.68 2.26 -0.13
CA LEU A 95 18.41 0.83 0.05
C LEU A 95 17.37 0.35 -0.96
N LEU A 96 16.30 1.14 -1.13
CA LEU A 96 15.22 0.94 -2.08
C LEU A 96 14.65 2.29 -2.52
N ALA A 97 14.21 2.37 -3.77
CA ALA A 97 13.47 3.52 -4.31
C ALA A 97 12.18 3.01 -4.94
N PHE A 98 11.06 3.50 -4.44
CA PHE A 98 9.72 3.25 -4.95
C PHE A 98 9.32 4.46 -5.79
N GLY A 99 8.99 4.22 -7.05
CA GLY A 99 8.37 5.23 -7.91
C GLY A 99 6.86 5.08 -7.88
N GLU A 100 6.14 6.18 -8.04
CA GLU A 100 4.73 6.14 -8.41
C GLU A 100 4.60 6.01 -9.93
N ASP A 101 3.78 5.08 -10.40
CA ASP A 101 3.33 5.04 -11.78
C ASP A 101 1.93 5.67 -11.93
N GLU A 102 1.37 5.66 -13.14
CA GLU A 102 0.02 6.19 -13.43
C GLU A 102 -1.10 5.53 -12.60
N THR A 103 -0.83 4.38 -11.96
CA THR A 103 -1.78 3.67 -11.09
C THR A 103 -1.72 4.11 -9.63
N THR A 104 -0.86 5.09 -9.29
CA THR A 104 -0.58 5.58 -7.92
C THR A 104 0.02 4.54 -6.98
N LEU A 105 0.38 3.36 -7.50
CA LEU A 105 1.00 2.30 -6.73
C LEU A 105 2.50 2.56 -6.63
N MET A 106 2.99 2.75 -5.41
CA MET A 106 4.43 2.82 -5.16
C MET A 106 5.07 1.44 -5.33
N LYS A 107 5.98 1.32 -6.30
CA LYS A 107 6.76 0.10 -6.54
C LYS A 107 8.18 0.36 -7.00
N THR A 108 9.07 -0.60 -6.79
CA THR A 108 10.43 -0.57 -7.35
C THR A 108 10.40 -0.85 -8.86
N SER A 109 11.45 -0.47 -9.59
CA SER A 109 11.55 -0.75 -11.02
C SER A 109 11.44 -2.25 -11.33
N PHE A 110 10.64 -2.60 -12.34
CA PHE A 110 10.54 -3.96 -12.89
C PHE A 110 11.86 -4.45 -13.50
N GLU A 111 12.76 -3.55 -13.87
CA GLU A 111 14.07 -3.89 -14.43
C GLU A 111 15.02 -4.48 -13.38
N THR A 112 14.70 -4.33 -12.08
CA THR A 112 15.54 -4.80 -10.97
C THR A 112 14.70 -5.66 -10.01
N PRO A 113 14.45 -6.94 -10.34
CA PRO A 113 13.74 -7.84 -9.45
C PRO A 113 14.56 -8.15 -8.18
N PRO A 114 13.90 -8.51 -7.06
CA PRO A 114 12.45 -8.65 -6.93
C PRO A 114 11.74 -7.29 -6.86
N VAL A 115 10.54 -7.23 -7.43
CA VAL A 115 9.68 -6.05 -7.35
C VAL A 115 9.13 -5.95 -5.94
N HIS A 116 9.28 -4.78 -5.33
CA HIS A 116 8.67 -4.48 -4.04
C HIS A 116 7.56 -3.45 -4.25
N TYR A 117 6.42 -3.71 -3.62
CA TYR A 117 5.31 -2.79 -3.54
C TYR A 117 5.30 -2.14 -2.15
N MET A 118 4.92 -0.87 -2.11
CA MET A 118 4.72 -0.12 -0.87
C MET A 118 3.26 0.35 -0.82
N VAL A 119 2.50 -0.21 0.12
CA VAL A 119 1.06 0.04 0.26
C VAL A 119 0.72 0.47 1.66
N ARG A 120 -0.38 1.21 1.83
CA ARG A 120 -0.85 1.57 3.17
C ARG A 120 -1.11 0.31 3.98
N ALA A 121 -0.53 0.25 5.19
CA ALA A 121 -0.70 -0.92 6.04
C ALA A 121 -2.16 -1.05 6.48
N LYS A 122 -2.72 -2.26 6.32
CA LYS A 122 -4.07 -2.61 6.80
C LYS A 122 -3.94 -3.66 7.92
N PRO A 123 -4.81 -3.64 8.95
CA PRO A 123 -4.77 -4.65 10.01
C PRO A 123 -4.88 -6.08 9.45
N GLY A 124 -3.98 -6.97 9.87
CA GLY A 124 -3.97 -8.38 9.44
C GLY A 124 -3.53 -8.65 8.01
N VAL A 125 -3.24 -7.62 7.20
CA VAL A 125 -2.64 -7.79 5.88
C VAL A 125 -1.12 -7.80 6.03
N GLU A 126 -0.49 -8.90 5.63
CA GLU A 126 0.97 -9.09 5.72
C GLU A 126 1.65 -9.39 4.38
N ARG A 127 0.89 -9.61 3.30
CA ARG A 127 1.43 -10.03 2.00
C ARG A 127 0.59 -9.47 0.87
N ALA A 128 1.18 -9.34 -0.31
CA ALA A 128 0.43 -9.10 -1.54
C ALA A 128 -0.46 -10.32 -1.87
N PRO A 129 -1.55 -10.15 -2.63
CA PRO A 129 -2.30 -11.28 -3.16
C PRO A 129 -1.36 -12.17 -4.01
N TYR A 130 -1.53 -13.48 -3.91
CA TYR A 130 -0.72 -14.46 -4.63
C TYR A 130 -1.62 -15.60 -5.09
N ALA A 131 -1.67 -15.86 -6.40
CA ALA A 131 -2.72 -16.70 -6.95
C ALA A 131 -2.75 -18.12 -6.37
N PRO A 132 -1.61 -18.81 -6.17
CA PRO A 132 -1.62 -20.13 -5.53
C PRO A 132 -2.19 -20.14 -4.11
N ALA A 133 -2.03 -19.06 -3.34
CA ALA A 133 -2.62 -18.95 -2.00
C ALA A 133 -4.13 -18.66 -2.02
N LEU A 134 -4.65 -18.18 -3.16
CA LEU A 134 -6.07 -17.87 -3.37
C LEU A 134 -6.90 -19.09 -3.79
N VAL A 135 -6.27 -20.21 -4.15
CA VAL A 135 -6.99 -21.44 -4.52
C VAL A 135 -7.85 -21.93 -3.35
N GLY A 136 -9.13 -22.20 -3.62
CA GLY A 136 -10.08 -22.66 -2.63
C GLY A 136 -11.47 -22.04 -2.77
N ALA A 137 -12.31 -22.26 -1.76
CA ALA A 137 -13.66 -21.73 -1.69
C ALA A 137 -13.69 -20.37 -0.98
N TRP A 138 -14.48 -19.46 -1.55
CA TRP A 138 -14.65 -18.09 -1.07
C TRP A 138 -16.14 -17.72 -1.08
N VAL A 139 -16.51 -16.79 -0.20
CA VAL A 139 -17.85 -16.25 -0.10
C VAL A 139 -17.82 -14.77 -0.49
N LEU A 140 -18.60 -14.43 -1.52
CA LEU A 140 -18.94 -13.05 -1.83
C LEU A 140 -20.12 -12.62 -0.96
N ARG A 141 -19.98 -11.52 -0.24
CA ARG A 141 -21.02 -10.98 0.66
C ARG A 141 -20.99 -9.46 0.73
N ARG A 142 -22.07 -8.85 1.22
CA ARG A 142 -22.01 -7.46 1.71
C ARG A 142 -21.21 -7.42 3.02
N PRO A 143 -20.51 -6.31 3.33
CA PRO A 143 -19.87 -6.14 4.65
C PRO A 143 -20.84 -6.45 5.79
N GLY A 144 -20.48 -7.40 6.64
CA GLY A 144 -21.31 -7.87 7.77
C GLY A 144 -22.65 -8.53 7.40
N GLY A 145 -22.92 -8.75 6.11
CA GLY A 145 -24.18 -9.30 5.61
C GLY A 145 -24.13 -10.81 5.31
N PRO A 146 -25.28 -11.40 4.90
CA PRO A 146 -25.34 -12.80 4.50
C PRO A 146 -24.52 -13.06 3.22
N ALA A 147 -24.17 -14.32 3.00
CA ALA A 147 -23.55 -14.79 1.77
C ALA A 147 -24.43 -14.48 0.55
N LEU A 148 -23.86 -13.87 -0.48
CA LEU A 148 -24.51 -13.62 -1.77
C LEU A 148 -24.20 -14.73 -2.76
N CYS A 149 -22.96 -15.22 -2.77
CA CYS A 149 -22.52 -16.26 -3.70
C CYS A 149 -21.28 -16.95 -3.14
N THR A 150 -21.22 -18.28 -3.23
CA THR A 150 -19.97 -19.01 -3.02
C THR A 150 -19.27 -19.14 -4.36
N ILE A 151 -17.98 -18.86 -4.41
CA ILE A 151 -17.13 -19.07 -5.58
C ILE A 151 -15.98 -20.02 -5.22
N THR A 152 -15.47 -20.74 -6.21
CA THR A 152 -14.27 -21.55 -6.08
C THR A 152 -13.23 -21.04 -7.05
N LEU A 153 -12.05 -20.72 -6.53
CA LEU A 153 -10.87 -20.36 -7.31
C LEU A 153 -9.99 -21.60 -7.46
N SER A 154 -9.61 -21.90 -8.69
CA SER A 154 -8.73 -23.02 -9.05
C SER A 154 -7.57 -22.51 -9.88
N LYS A 155 -6.46 -23.27 -9.93
CA LYS A 155 -5.32 -22.96 -10.79
C LYS A 155 -5.79 -22.72 -12.23
N GLY A 156 -5.34 -21.62 -12.84
CA GLY A 156 -5.62 -21.31 -14.23
C GLY A 156 -5.02 -22.32 -15.21
N ALA A 157 -5.51 -22.31 -16.45
CA ALA A 157 -5.04 -23.19 -17.52
C ALA A 157 -3.68 -22.78 -18.10
N LYS A 158 -3.29 -21.51 -17.92
CA LYS A 158 -1.96 -21.03 -18.30
C LYS A 158 -0.98 -21.36 -17.17
N ASP A 159 0.22 -21.82 -17.52
CA ASP A 159 1.32 -21.95 -16.56
C ASP A 159 1.79 -20.56 -16.14
N GLY A 160 1.16 -20.02 -15.08
CA GLY A 160 1.50 -18.73 -14.49
C GLY A 160 0.97 -18.61 -13.07
N ASP A 161 1.68 -17.83 -12.25
CA ASP A 161 1.39 -17.64 -10.82
C ASP A 161 0.37 -16.52 -10.53
N THR A 162 -0.31 -16.02 -11.58
CA THR A 162 -1.26 -14.90 -11.49
C THR A 162 -2.68 -15.25 -11.95
N ASP A 163 -2.85 -16.25 -12.83
CA ASP A 163 -4.15 -16.61 -13.42
C ASP A 163 -4.90 -17.71 -12.65
N LEU A 164 -6.20 -17.51 -12.47
CA LEU A 164 -7.11 -18.44 -11.79
C LEU A 164 -8.40 -18.65 -12.60
N THR A 165 -8.93 -19.87 -12.55
CA THR A 165 -10.30 -20.15 -12.99
C THR A 165 -11.27 -19.91 -11.83
N LEU A 166 -12.41 -19.28 -12.12
CA LEU A 166 -13.44 -19.00 -11.13
C LEU A 166 -14.71 -19.76 -11.48
N LYS A 167 -15.26 -20.50 -10.51
CA LYS A 167 -16.58 -21.13 -10.63
C LYS A 167 -17.52 -20.60 -9.56
N ALA A 168 -18.62 -19.97 -9.96
CA ALA A 168 -19.70 -19.62 -9.06
C ALA A 168 -20.57 -20.85 -8.75
N ALA A 169 -20.93 -21.03 -7.48
CA ALA A 169 -21.88 -22.04 -7.04
C ALA A 169 -23.31 -21.69 -7.47
N THR A 170 -24.23 -22.64 -7.34
CA THR A 170 -25.67 -22.40 -7.49
C THR A 170 -26.40 -22.85 -6.23
N PRO A 171 -27.35 -22.07 -5.70
CA PRO A 171 -27.78 -20.73 -6.17
C PRO A 171 -26.81 -19.60 -5.77
N CYS A 172 -26.79 -18.53 -6.57
CA CYS A 172 -26.18 -17.25 -6.21
C CYS A 172 -27.22 -16.12 -6.33
N ASP A 173 -27.05 -15.07 -5.52
CA ASP A 173 -27.84 -13.85 -5.62
C ASP A 173 -27.83 -13.31 -7.05
N LEU A 174 -29.00 -12.86 -7.52
CA LEU A 174 -29.20 -12.42 -8.90
C LEU A 174 -28.25 -11.28 -9.30
N ALA A 175 -27.85 -10.40 -8.38
CA ALA A 175 -26.92 -9.32 -8.70
C ALA A 175 -25.51 -9.83 -8.98
N VAL A 176 -25.09 -10.93 -8.33
CA VAL A 176 -23.79 -11.56 -8.58
C VAL A 176 -23.85 -12.48 -9.80
N ALA A 177 -24.93 -13.28 -9.93
CA ALA A 177 -25.10 -14.20 -11.05
C ALA A 177 -25.09 -13.49 -12.42
N LYS A 178 -25.65 -12.26 -12.49
CA LYS A 178 -25.63 -11.43 -13.71
C LYS A 178 -24.24 -11.02 -14.18
N LEU A 179 -23.25 -11.02 -13.29
CA LEU A 179 -21.86 -10.70 -13.63
C LEU A 179 -21.20 -11.83 -14.43
N LYS A 180 -21.74 -13.05 -14.38
CA LYS A 180 -21.20 -14.22 -15.09
C LYS A 180 -19.69 -14.39 -14.87
N LEU A 181 -19.24 -14.26 -13.62
CA LEU A 181 -17.82 -14.37 -13.26
C LEU A 181 -17.30 -15.77 -13.63
N ASN A 182 -16.15 -15.82 -14.31
CA ASN A 182 -15.58 -17.06 -14.84
C ASN A 182 -14.04 -17.16 -14.72
N SER A 183 -13.35 -16.06 -14.44
CA SER A 183 -11.90 -16.05 -14.24
C SER A 183 -11.49 -15.04 -13.18
N ALA A 184 -10.28 -15.21 -12.66
CA ALA A 184 -9.65 -14.26 -11.77
C ALA A 184 -8.16 -14.12 -12.10
N HIS A 185 -7.59 -12.95 -11.79
CA HIS A 185 -6.21 -12.61 -12.07
C HIS A 185 -5.63 -11.79 -10.92
N VAL A 186 -4.39 -12.04 -10.53
CA VAL A 186 -3.65 -11.14 -9.63
C VAL A 186 -2.88 -10.15 -10.48
N GLU A 187 -3.20 -8.87 -10.34
CA GLU A 187 -2.56 -7.75 -11.03
C GLU A 187 -1.91 -6.83 -9.99
N ASP A 188 -0.58 -6.79 -9.97
CA ASP A 188 0.21 -6.15 -8.91
C ASP A 188 -0.26 -6.60 -7.51
N ILE A 189 -0.89 -5.69 -6.74
CA ILE A 189 -1.39 -5.93 -5.39
C ILE A 189 -2.91 -6.16 -5.32
N ALA A 190 -3.57 -6.30 -6.48
CA ALA A 190 -5.01 -6.42 -6.58
C ALA A 190 -5.43 -7.79 -7.11
N LEU A 191 -6.60 -8.24 -6.66
CA LEU A 191 -7.29 -9.39 -7.22
C LEU A 191 -8.41 -8.89 -8.14
N MET A 192 -8.32 -9.25 -9.40
CA MET A 192 -9.33 -8.97 -10.41
C MET A 192 -10.21 -10.20 -10.59
N LEU A 193 -11.54 -10.05 -10.51
CA LEU A 193 -12.50 -11.08 -10.94
C LEU A 193 -13.15 -10.62 -12.24
N TYR A 194 -13.16 -11.46 -13.27
CA TYR A 194 -13.73 -11.14 -14.58
C TYR A 194 -14.92 -12.03 -14.91
N GLY A 195 -15.85 -11.48 -15.71
CA GLY A 195 -16.99 -12.17 -16.27
C GLY A 195 -17.47 -11.55 -17.57
N GLU A 196 -18.58 -12.05 -18.12
CA GLU A 196 -19.07 -11.71 -19.46
C GLU A 196 -20.23 -10.69 -19.47
N PRO A 197 -20.36 -9.85 -20.53
CA PRO A 197 -19.47 -9.76 -21.69
C PRO A 197 -18.13 -9.09 -21.37
N GLU A 198 -18.11 -8.09 -20.50
CA GLU A 198 -16.90 -7.36 -20.08
C GLU A 198 -17.09 -6.81 -18.66
N THR A 199 -17.41 -7.69 -17.69
CA THR A 199 -17.53 -7.27 -16.30
C THR A 199 -16.24 -7.55 -15.54
N SER A 200 -15.82 -6.61 -14.70
CA SER A 200 -14.68 -6.79 -13.82
C SER A 200 -14.98 -6.23 -12.43
N LEU A 201 -14.42 -6.90 -11.43
CA LEU A 201 -14.42 -6.44 -10.04
C LEU A 201 -12.98 -6.42 -9.55
N ARG A 202 -12.50 -5.25 -9.13
CA ARG A 202 -11.20 -5.08 -8.49
C ARG A 202 -11.34 -5.22 -6.98
N PHE A 203 -10.52 -6.08 -6.39
CA PHE A 203 -10.45 -6.33 -4.96
C PHE A 203 -9.05 -6.04 -4.43
N GLU A 204 -9.00 -5.52 -3.21
CA GLU A 204 -7.78 -5.32 -2.45
C GLU A 204 -7.83 -6.13 -1.16
N ALA A 205 -6.66 -6.56 -0.67
CA ALA A 205 -6.58 -7.18 0.64
C ALA A 205 -7.16 -6.26 1.72
N SER A 206 -8.04 -6.81 2.55
CA SER A 206 -8.67 -6.12 3.69
C SER A 206 -8.41 -6.81 5.03
N GLY A 207 -7.76 -7.99 5.01
CA GLY A 207 -7.39 -8.80 6.16
C GLY A 207 -6.65 -10.08 5.71
N PRO A 208 -6.35 -11.02 6.63
CA PRO A 208 -5.52 -12.20 6.33
C PRO A 208 -6.07 -13.09 5.22
N GLU A 209 -7.39 -13.31 5.20
CA GLU A 209 -8.10 -14.07 4.17
C GLU A 209 -9.39 -13.35 3.78
N SER A 210 -9.27 -12.04 3.58
CA SER A 210 -10.38 -11.20 3.16
C SER A 210 -9.93 -10.15 2.18
N TYR A 211 -10.79 -9.89 1.21
CA TYR A 211 -10.60 -8.87 0.20
C TYR A 211 -11.85 -7.99 0.11
N ALA A 212 -11.66 -6.68 -0.01
CA ALA A 212 -12.73 -5.72 -0.20
C ALA A 212 -12.68 -5.19 -1.63
N LYS A 213 -13.84 -4.98 -2.25
CA LYS A 213 -13.91 -4.34 -3.56
C LYS A 213 -13.39 -2.90 -3.45
N ALA A 214 -12.41 -2.54 -4.30
CA ALA A 214 -11.67 -1.29 -4.21
C ALA A 214 -12.59 -0.07 -4.37
N GLU A 215 -13.34 0.04 -5.48
CA GLU A 215 -14.23 1.19 -5.75
C GLU A 215 -15.44 0.82 -6.63
N GLY A 216 -16.40 1.75 -6.71
CA GLY A 216 -17.57 1.70 -7.60
C GLY A 216 -18.73 0.81 -7.12
N GLY A 217 -19.98 1.26 -7.30
CA GLY A 217 -21.19 0.50 -6.97
C GLY A 217 -21.33 0.12 -5.49
N LYS A 218 -22.15 -0.91 -5.20
CA LYS A 218 -22.40 -1.34 -3.81
C LYS A 218 -21.21 -2.11 -3.21
N PRO A 219 -20.82 -1.89 -1.93
CA PRO A 219 -19.70 -2.57 -1.28
C PRO A 219 -19.82 -4.10 -1.33
N LEU A 220 -18.70 -4.78 -1.55
CA LEU A 220 -18.64 -6.24 -1.64
C LEU A 220 -17.34 -6.71 -0.99
N GLU A 221 -17.42 -7.80 -0.25
CA GLU A 221 -16.29 -8.49 0.35
C GLU A 221 -16.21 -9.91 -0.21
N MET A 222 -14.99 -10.40 -0.34
CA MET A 222 -14.66 -11.79 -0.58
C MET A 222 -13.92 -12.31 0.65
N VAL A 223 -14.47 -13.33 1.32
CA VAL A 223 -13.85 -13.94 2.51
C VAL A 223 -13.70 -15.44 2.32
N ARG A 224 -12.69 -16.06 2.94
CA ARG A 224 -12.53 -17.51 2.89
C ARG A 224 -13.82 -18.19 3.32
N ALA A 225 -14.24 -19.22 2.59
CA ALA A 225 -15.32 -20.08 3.07
C ALA A 225 -14.83 -20.83 4.34
N PRO A 226 -15.71 -21.03 5.34
CA PRO A 226 -15.39 -21.81 6.52
C PRO A 226 -15.11 -23.29 6.19
#